data_AF-A0A963CYS5-F1
#
_entry.id   AF-A0A963CYS5-F1
#
_cell.length_a   1.000
_cell.length_b   1.000
_cell.length_c   1.000
_cell.angle_alpha   90.00
_cell.angle_beta   90.00
_cell.angle_gamma   90.00
#
_symmetry.space_group_name_H-M   'P 1'
#
loop_
_entity.id
_entity.type
_entity.pdbx_description
1 polymer ?
#
loop_
_entity_poly.entity_id
_entity_poly.type
_entity_poly.pdbx_seq_one_letter_code
_entity_poly.pdbx_strand_id
1 'polypeptide(L)'
;MLNASLQALAAALADKQVSSVELTQAALDRIAARNADINAFVHVDPEGALAAARAADARIAAGEAGPLTGIPIAHKDVFCTEGLPTTCASRMLANFVSPYDAHVVARLKQAGSVLVGKTNMDEFAMGSSNENSHFGAARNPWDSTRVPGGSSGGSAAAVAAGMVPVATGTDTGGSVRQPASFCGVTGIKPTYGVVSRYGMIAYASSLDQGGVLARSAADCAPVLSAMAGFDPRDSTSLDRPAEDFGRDLDKPLAGLRIGLPREYFGEGMADDVRGAVEAALDAYRTLGATTVEVSLPNSKLAIPAYYVIAPAEASSNLSRFDGVRYGYRAPEYGDLNDMYAKSRAQGFGAEVKRRILVGTYVLSHGYYDAYYLQAQKLRRLIADDFRQAFGQCDVIAGPTAPSTAYEIGTKCNDPVQMYLGDIYTVAVNLAGLPALSHPAGFGTGSLPVGLQLVGDYFSEARLLNAAHQFQQATDWHARRPPEA
;
A
#
# COMPACT_ATOMS: atom_id res chain seq x y z
N MET A 1 -3.74 24.58 -0.22
CA MET A 1 -4.81 23.93 -1.01
C MET A 1 -4.72 22.40 -1.01
N LEU A 2 -3.61 21.79 -1.43
CA LEU A 2 -3.41 20.32 -1.49
C LEU A 2 -3.71 19.51 -0.22
N ASN A 3 -3.79 20.19 0.93
CA ASN A 3 -4.09 19.56 2.22
C ASN A 3 -5.60 19.46 2.51
N ALA A 4 -6.47 19.99 1.65
CA ALA A 4 -7.92 19.84 1.75
C ALA A 4 -8.36 18.42 1.37
N SER A 5 -9.55 17.98 1.79
CA SER A 5 -10.10 16.67 1.37
C SER A 5 -10.32 16.63 -0.14
N LEU A 6 -10.37 15.44 -0.72
CA LEU A 6 -10.68 15.25 -2.14
C LEU A 6 -12.05 15.84 -2.49
N GLN A 7 -13.04 15.70 -1.60
CA GLN A 7 -14.34 16.33 -1.77
C GLN A 7 -14.24 17.86 -1.86
N ALA A 8 -13.46 18.50 -0.98
CA ALA A 8 -13.27 19.94 -1.00
C ALA A 8 -12.46 20.40 -2.23
N LEU A 9 -11.46 19.63 -2.66
CA LEU A 9 -10.70 19.91 -3.89
C LEU A 9 -11.59 19.79 -5.13
N ALA A 10 -12.41 18.73 -5.22
CA ALA A 10 -13.35 18.54 -6.33
C ALA A 10 -14.38 19.67 -6.39
N ALA A 11 -14.91 20.10 -5.23
CA ALA A 11 -15.81 21.26 -5.16
C ALA A 11 -15.13 22.55 -5.62
N ALA A 12 -13.91 22.83 -5.14
CA ALA A 12 -13.15 24.01 -5.55
C ALA A 12 -12.85 24.05 -7.07
N LEU A 13 -12.59 22.89 -7.67
CA LEU A 13 -12.42 22.73 -9.13
C LEU A 13 -13.74 22.99 -9.89
N ALA A 14 -14.84 22.38 -9.43
CA ALA A 14 -16.16 22.55 -10.04
C ALA A 14 -16.65 24.01 -9.96
N ASP A 15 -16.42 24.66 -8.82
CA ASP A 15 -16.77 26.06 -8.57
C ASP A 15 -15.76 27.06 -9.18
N LYS A 16 -14.73 26.56 -9.87
CA LYS A 16 -13.67 27.36 -10.51
C LYS A 16 -12.95 28.31 -9.54
N GLN A 17 -12.86 27.91 -8.27
CA GLN A 17 -12.04 28.60 -7.26
C GLN A 17 -10.54 28.33 -7.48
N VAL A 18 -10.23 27.20 -8.11
CA VAL A 18 -8.91 26.82 -8.60
C VAL A 18 -9.07 26.01 -9.89
N SER A 19 -8.12 26.10 -10.80
CA SER A 19 -8.00 25.19 -11.94
C SER A 19 -7.22 23.92 -11.60
N SER A 20 -7.42 22.85 -12.37
CA SER A 20 -6.60 21.64 -12.28
C SER A 20 -5.14 21.95 -12.59
N VAL A 21 -4.86 22.87 -13.52
CA VAL A 21 -3.49 23.34 -13.80
C VAL A 21 -2.85 23.97 -12.57
N GLU A 22 -3.51 24.90 -11.88
CA GLU A 22 -3.00 25.52 -10.66
C GLU A 22 -2.80 24.50 -9.53
N LEU A 23 -3.76 23.59 -9.36
CA LEU A 23 -3.67 22.54 -8.34
C LEU A 23 -2.52 21.56 -8.62
N THR A 24 -2.32 21.20 -9.88
CA THR A 24 -1.23 20.31 -10.33
C THR A 24 0.11 21.01 -10.22
N GLN A 25 0.21 22.28 -10.60
CA GLN A 25 1.42 23.08 -10.43
C GLN A 25 1.81 23.16 -8.95
N ALA A 26 0.85 23.41 -8.05
CA ALA A 26 1.12 23.41 -6.62
C ALA A 26 1.67 22.06 -6.11
N ALA A 27 1.22 20.93 -6.68
CA ALA A 27 1.75 19.60 -6.35
C ALA A 27 3.18 19.44 -6.84
N LEU A 28 3.44 19.81 -8.10
CA LEU A 28 4.78 19.77 -8.70
C LEU A 28 5.78 20.65 -7.95
N ASP A 29 5.39 21.87 -7.58
CA ASP A 29 6.21 22.80 -6.80
C ASP A 29 6.58 22.22 -5.44
N ARG A 30 5.61 21.56 -4.77
CA ARG A 30 5.84 20.93 -3.48
C ARG A 30 6.71 19.68 -3.58
N ILE A 31 6.56 18.90 -4.66
CA ILE A 31 7.45 17.78 -4.96
C ILE A 31 8.87 18.30 -5.17
N ALA A 32 9.05 19.33 -5.99
CA ALA A 32 10.36 19.94 -6.23
C ALA A 32 11.02 20.45 -4.95
N ALA A 33 10.23 21.06 -4.05
CA ALA A 33 10.73 21.62 -2.80
C ALA A 33 11.11 20.58 -1.74
N ARG A 34 10.48 19.39 -1.72
CA ARG A 34 10.61 18.43 -0.61
C ARG A 34 11.20 17.07 -0.99
N ASN A 35 11.22 16.70 -2.27
CA ASN A 35 11.61 15.36 -2.67
C ASN A 35 13.11 15.09 -2.52
N ALA A 36 13.96 16.13 -2.58
CA ALA A 36 15.39 15.97 -2.33
C ALA A 36 15.68 15.43 -0.91
N ASP A 37 14.89 15.86 0.07
CA ASP A 37 15.05 15.42 1.46
C ASP A 37 14.30 14.10 1.72
N ILE A 38 13.08 13.96 1.19
CA ILE A 38 12.20 12.82 1.54
C ILE A 38 12.41 11.61 0.61
N ASN A 39 12.83 11.84 -0.64
CA ASN A 39 12.99 10.83 -1.69
C ASN A 39 11.75 9.93 -1.91
N ALA A 40 10.58 10.56 -1.88
CA ALA A 40 9.28 9.91 -2.06
C ALA A 40 8.97 9.55 -3.53
N PHE A 41 9.56 10.24 -4.50
CA PHE A 41 9.39 10.05 -5.94
C PHE A 41 10.68 9.60 -6.60
N VAL A 42 10.60 8.58 -7.46
CA VAL A 42 11.70 8.11 -8.34
C VAL A 42 11.58 8.68 -9.75
N HIS A 43 10.39 9.15 -10.13
CA HIS A 43 10.14 9.84 -11.38
C HIS A 43 9.02 10.87 -11.22
N VAL A 44 9.16 12.03 -11.84
CA VAL A 44 8.17 13.10 -11.87
C VAL A 44 7.97 13.49 -13.33
N ASP A 45 6.74 13.70 -13.76
CA ASP A 45 6.38 14.03 -15.14
C ASP A 45 5.63 15.39 -15.21
N PRO A 46 6.33 16.54 -15.07
CA PRO A 46 5.68 17.85 -15.05
C PRO A 46 4.91 18.15 -16.34
N GLU A 47 5.49 17.80 -17.49
CA GLU A 47 4.90 18.10 -18.80
C GLU A 47 3.62 17.31 -19.03
N GLY A 48 3.65 15.98 -18.81
CA GLY A 48 2.48 15.14 -18.93
C GLY A 48 1.41 15.47 -17.88
N ALA A 49 1.81 15.77 -16.64
CA ALA A 49 0.89 16.20 -15.58
C ALA A 49 0.14 17.48 -15.96
N LEU A 50 0.85 18.52 -16.41
CA LEU A 50 0.22 19.79 -16.80
C LEU A 50 -0.63 19.65 -18.07
N ALA A 51 -0.27 18.76 -18.99
CA ALA A 51 -1.10 18.43 -20.15
C ALA A 51 -2.40 17.74 -19.75
N ALA A 52 -2.34 16.75 -18.85
CA ALA A 52 -3.51 16.07 -18.31
C ALA A 52 -4.39 17.03 -17.49
N ALA A 53 -3.79 17.94 -16.74
CA ALA A 53 -4.51 18.98 -15.99
C ALA A 53 -5.30 19.92 -16.90
N ARG A 54 -4.71 20.40 -18.01
CA ARG A 54 -5.44 21.19 -19.02
C ARG A 54 -6.63 20.42 -19.61
N ALA A 55 -6.46 19.12 -19.86
CA ALA A 55 -7.54 18.28 -20.34
C ALA A 55 -8.65 18.10 -19.28
N ALA A 56 -8.28 17.99 -18.00
CA ALA A 56 -9.23 17.95 -16.90
C ALA A 56 -10.01 19.27 -16.76
N ASP A 57 -9.36 20.42 -16.88
CA ASP A 57 -10.02 21.73 -16.90
C ASP A 57 -11.05 21.85 -18.03
N ALA A 58 -10.72 21.35 -19.22
CA ALA A 58 -11.66 21.30 -20.34
C ALA A 58 -12.88 20.40 -20.03
N ARG A 59 -12.67 19.23 -19.40
CA ARG A 59 -13.76 18.34 -18.96
C ARG A 59 -14.65 18.99 -17.90
N ILE A 60 -14.05 19.69 -16.94
CA ILE A 60 -14.78 20.44 -15.91
C ILE A 60 -15.62 21.54 -16.56
N ALA A 61 -15.05 22.30 -17.49
CA ALA A 61 -15.77 23.34 -18.22
C ALA A 61 -16.93 22.80 -19.07
N ALA A 62 -16.82 21.56 -19.57
CA ALA A 62 -17.87 20.86 -20.31
C ALA A 62 -18.97 20.24 -19.42
N GLY A 63 -18.83 20.28 -18.08
CA GLY A 63 -19.79 19.66 -17.16
C GLY A 63 -19.65 18.14 -17.04
N GLU A 64 -18.50 17.58 -17.44
CA GLU A 64 -18.19 16.14 -17.44
C GLU A 64 -17.27 15.74 -16.26
N ALA A 65 -17.21 16.57 -15.22
CA ALA A 65 -16.38 16.34 -14.05
C ALA A 65 -16.96 15.22 -13.17
N GLY A 66 -16.10 14.30 -12.75
CA GLY A 66 -16.35 13.37 -11.66
C GLY A 66 -15.52 13.71 -10.42
N PRO A 67 -15.64 12.93 -9.34
CA PRO A 67 -14.98 13.21 -8.05
C PRO A 67 -13.45 13.30 -8.10
N LEU A 68 -12.82 12.73 -9.12
CA LEU A 68 -11.36 12.70 -9.29
C LEU A 68 -10.86 13.55 -10.45
N THR A 69 -11.76 14.20 -11.20
CA THR A 69 -11.36 14.98 -12.37
C THR A 69 -10.51 16.18 -11.94
N GLY A 70 -9.29 16.24 -12.44
CA GLY A 70 -8.33 17.31 -12.17
C GLY A 70 -7.54 17.18 -10.86
N ILE A 71 -7.72 16.10 -10.12
CA ILE A 71 -7.01 15.84 -8.86
C ILE A 71 -5.61 15.28 -9.16
N PRO A 72 -4.52 15.88 -8.64
CA PRO A 72 -3.18 15.33 -8.77
C PRO A 72 -3.01 14.08 -7.91
N ILE A 73 -2.48 13.01 -8.49
CA ILE A 73 -2.23 11.72 -7.84
C ILE A 73 -0.83 11.20 -8.17
N ALA A 74 -0.32 10.30 -7.33
CA ALA A 74 0.91 9.56 -7.61
C ALA A 74 0.68 8.05 -7.65
N HIS A 75 1.48 7.34 -8.44
CA HIS A 75 1.44 5.88 -8.50
C HIS A 75 2.72 5.27 -7.96
N LYS A 76 2.61 4.22 -7.12
CA LYS A 76 3.76 3.37 -6.81
C LYS A 76 4.42 2.86 -8.07
N ASP A 77 5.74 2.86 -8.11
CA ASP A 77 6.53 2.53 -9.31
C ASP A 77 6.51 1.04 -9.74
N VAL A 78 5.52 0.30 -9.24
CA VAL A 78 5.17 -1.07 -9.62
C VAL A 78 4.07 -1.11 -10.68
N PHE A 79 3.29 -0.04 -10.80
CA PHE A 79 2.26 0.08 -11.82
C PHE A 79 2.90 0.51 -13.15
N CYS A 80 2.75 -0.33 -14.18
CA CYS A 80 3.06 0.00 -15.55
C CYS A 80 2.26 1.24 -15.98
N THR A 81 2.94 2.23 -16.55
CA THR A 81 2.34 3.47 -17.04
C THR A 81 2.90 3.75 -18.42
N GLU A 82 2.03 3.74 -19.43
CA GLU A 82 2.41 3.85 -20.83
C GLU A 82 3.25 5.11 -21.08
N GLY A 83 4.42 4.93 -21.69
CA GLY A 83 5.33 6.02 -22.03
C GLY A 83 6.17 6.55 -20.86
N LEU A 84 5.91 6.11 -19.62
CA LEU A 84 6.72 6.47 -18.45
C LEU A 84 7.62 5.32 -17.97
N PRO A 85 8.73 5.64 -17.27
CA PRO A 85 9.51 4.64 -16.57
C PRO A 85 8.68 3.87 -15.53
N THR A 86 8.89 2.55 -15.45
CA THR A 86 8.38 1.69 -14.37
C THR A 86 9.52 0.79 -13.91
N THR A 87 10.18 1.15 -12.81
CA THR A 87 11.47 0.56 -12.43
C THR A 87 11.36 -0.43 -11.27
N CYS A 88 10.23 -0.45 -10.56
CA CYS A 88 10.07 -1.18 -9.29
C CYS A 88 11.19 -0.87 -8.29
N ALA A 89 11.70 0.38 -8.32
CA ALA A 89 12.85 0.81 -7.53
C ALA A 89 14.11 -0.07 -7.70
N SER A 90 14.29 -0.69 -8.87
CA SER A 90 15.38 -1.63 -9.13
C SER A 90 16.27 -1.18 -10.29
N ARG A 91 17.56 -1.47 -10.18
CA ARG A 91 18.49 -1.38 -11.32
C ARG A 91 18.06 -2.27 -12.48
N MET A 92 17.44 -3.42 -12.20
CA MET A 92 16.97 -4.37 -13.21
C MET A 92 16.01 -3.75 -14.22
N LEU A 93 15.24 -2.73 -13.82
CA LEU A 93 14.25 -2.06 -14.67
C LEU A 93 14.48 -0.54 -14.75
N ALA A 94 15.65 -0.04 -14.36
CA ALA A 94 15.94 1.40 -14.35
C ALA A 94 15.78 2.09 -15.72
N ASN A 95 15.89 1.33 -16.81
CA ASN A 95 15.72 1.78 -18.20
C ASN A 95 14.41 1.28 -18.85
N PHE A 96 13.48 0.68 -18.09
CA PHE A 96 12.23 0.18 -18.64
C PHE A 96 11.18 1.29 -18.73
N VAL A 97 10.79 1.63 -19.95
CA VAL A 97 9.61 2.45 -20.25
C VAL A 97 8.45 1.52 -20.60
N SER A 98 7.33 1.65 -19.90
CA SER A 98 6.22 0.71 -20.10
C SER A 98 5.52 0.97 -21.44
N PRO A 99 5.24 -0.06 -22.26
CA PRO A 99 4.48 0.07 -23.49
C PRO A 99 2.96 -0.03 -23.29
N TYR A 100 2.48 -0.04 -22.04
CA TYR A 100 1.06 -0.14 -21.70
C TYR A 100 0.76 0.39 -20.30
N ASP A 101 -0.50 0.77 -20.07
CA ASP A 101 -1.03 1.11 -18.76
C ASP A 101 -1.48 -0.13 -17.99
N ALA A 102 -1.17 -0.15 -16.69
CA ALA A 102 -1.83 -1.03 -15.74
C ALA A 102 -3.33 -0.71 -15.67
N HIS A 103 -4.15 -1.70 -15.29
CA HIS A 103 -5.60 -1.50 -15.21
C HIS A 103 -5.98 -0.33 -14.29
N VAL A 104 -5.36 -0.27 -13.10
CA VAL A 104 -5.52 0.81 -12.12
C VAL A 104 -5.21 2.17 -12.72
N VAL A 105 -4.10 2.28 -13.47
CA VAL A 105 -3.66 3.53 -14.11
C VAL A 105 -4.66 3.96 -15.18
N ALA A 106 -5.06 3.04 -16.06
CA ALA A 106 -6.05 3.31 -17.10
C ALA A 106 -7.39 3.78 -16.52
N ARG A 107 -7.88 3.14 -15.45
CA ARG A 107 -9.15 3.52 -14.81
C ARG A 107 -9.07 4.90 -14.15
N LEU A 108 -8.00 5.21 -13.43
CA LEU A 108 -7.84 6.50 -12.77
C LEU A 108 -7.65 7.63 -13.80
N LYS A 109 -6.87 7.39 -14.86
CA LYS A 109 -6.79 8.29 -16.03
C LYS A 109 -8.16 8.54 -16.66
N GLN A 110 -8.99 7.51 -16.83
CA GLN A 110 -10.37 7.64 -17.33
C GLN A 110 -11.25 8.48 -16.38
N ALA A 111 -11.11 8.28 -15.06
CA ALA A 111 -11.78 9.09 -14.03
C ALA A 111 -11.32 10.58 -14.02
N GLY A 112 -10.27 10.91 -14.77
CA GLY A 112 -9.78 12.27 -14.97
C GLY A 112 -8.75 12.72 -13.93
N SER A 113 -8.17 11.80 -13.16
CA SER A 113 -7.07 12.14 -12.25
C SER A 113 -5.81 12.48 -13.03
N VAL A 114 -4.99 13.37 -12.47
CA VAL A 114 -3.74 13.84 -13.08
C VAL A 114 -2.56 13.13 -12.42
N LEU A 115 -1.86 12.28 -13.16
CA LEU A 115 -0.65 11.63 -12.67
C LEU A 115 0.50 12.64 -12.62
N VAL A 116 1.10 12.85 -11.44
CA VAL A 116 2.27 13.74 -11.29
C VAL A 116 3.61 13.00 -11.34
N GLY A 117 3.62 11.69 -11.07
CA GLY A 117 4.85 10.91 -11.04
C GLY A 117 4.73 9.53 -10.40
N LYS A 118 5.88 8.86 -10.28
CA LYS A 118 6.05 7.51 -9.75
C LYS A 118 6.72 7.55 -8.38
N THR A 119 6.10 6.96 -7.37
CA THR A 119 6.63 6.97 -6.00
C THR A 119 7.63 5.84 -5.76
N ASN A 120 8.60 6.13 -4.90
CA ASN A 120 9.63 5.22 -4.45
C ASN A 120 9.03 4.03 -3.68
N MET A 121 9.72 2.90 -3.70
CA MET A 121 9.27 1.63 -3.12
C MET A 121 10.47 0.76 -2.75
N ASP A 122 10.28 -0.25 -1.89
CA ASP A 122 11.29 -1.30 -1.77
C ASP A 122 11.42 -2.01 -3.13
N GLU A 123 12.63 -2.45 -3.45
CA GLU A 123 12.96 -3.12 -4.70
C GLU A 123 12.02 -4.32 -4.93
N PHE A 124 11.28 -4.31 -6.05
CA PHE A 124 10.26 -5.33 -6.37
C PHE A 124 9.22 -5.58 -5.26
N ALA A 125 8.89 -4.55 -4.48
CA ALA A 125 7.97 -4.60 -3.36
C ALA A 125 8.44 -5.49 -2.18
N MET A 126 9.72 -5.86 -2.14
CA MET A 126 10.28 -6.78 -1.17
C MET A 126 10.98 -6.04 -0.03
N GLY A 127 10.21 -5.62 0.97
CA GLY A 127 10.75 -4.97 2.17
C GLY A 127 9.68 -4.21 2.93
N SER A 128 10.05 -3.74 4.12
CA SER A 128 9.14 -3.11 5.08
C SER A 128 9.70 -1.78 5.61
N SER A 129 10.62 -1.14 4.87
CA SER A 129 11.29 0.09 5.27
C SER A 129 11.63 1.09 4.15
N ASN A 130 11.57 0.68 2.87
CA ASN A 130 12.02 1.46 1.70
C ASN A 130 13.54 1.59 1.53
N GLU A 131 14.34 0.99 2.40
CA GLU A 131 15.80 1.19 2.43
C GLU A 131 16.53 0.53 1.27
N ASN A 132 15.95 -0.51 0.67
CA ASN A 132 16.60 -1.26 -0.40
C ASN A 132 16.30 -0.74 -1.82
N SER A 133 15.63 0.42 -1.94
CA SER A 133 15.44 1.09 -3.22
C SER A 133 16.78 1.39 -3.89
N HIS A 134 16.89 1.05 -5.18
CA HIS A 134 18.05 1.40 -6.00
C HIS A 134 18.28 2.92 -6.10
N PHE A 135 17.21 3.71 -5.98
CA PHE A 135 17.24 5.18 -6.07
C PHE A 135 17.47 5.86 -4.72
N GLY A 136 17.84 5.08 -3.69
CA GLY A 136 18.04 5.55 -2.32
C GLY A 136 16.78 5.42 -1.48
N ALA A 137 16.98 5.36 -0.16
CA ALA A 137 15.90 5.21 0.81
C ALA A 137 14.99 6.45 0.82
N ALA A 138 13.67 6.23 0.84
CA ALA A 138 12.74 7.28 1.25
C ALA A 138 12.82 7.49 2.78
N ARG A 139 12.50 8.70 3.23
CA ARG A 139 12.52 9.10 4.65
C ARG A 139 11.11 9.38 5.16
N ASN A 140 10.89 9.16 6.45
CA ASN A 140 9.62 9.48 7.08
C ASN A 140 9.45 11.01 7.22
N PRO A 141 8.35 11.61 6.73
CA PRO A 141 8.13 13.05 6.87
C PRO A 141 8.04 13.54 8.32
N TRP A 142 7.64 12.68 9.27
CA TRP A 142 7.56 13.03 10.70
C TRP A 142 8.93 13.11 11.38
N ASP A 143 9.90 12.35 10.88
CA ASP A 143 11.28 12.32 11.35
C ASP A 143 12.17 11.75 10.24
N SER A 144 13.00 12.59 9.62
CA SER A 144 13.85 12.21 8.49
C SER A 144 14.92 11.17 8.82
N THR A 145 15.16 10.89 10.11
CA THR A 145 16.07 9.82 10.54
C THR A 145 15.40 8.44 10.53
N ARG A 146 14.09 8.37 10.29
CA ARG A 146 13.28 7.16 10.38
C ARG A 146 12.72 6.71 9.04
N VAL A 147 12.35 5.43 8.99
CA VAL A 147 11.78 4.80 7.81
C VAL A 147 10.31 5.21 7.62
N PRO A 148 9.84 5.41 6.38
CA PRO A 148 8.42 5.63 6.10
C PRO A 148 7.60 4.32 6.09
N GLY A 149 8.26 3.17 6.33
CA GLY A 149 7.70 1.84 6.17
C GLY A 149 7.88 1.30 4.76
N GLY A 150 7.39 0.10 4.48
CA GLY A 150 7.52 -0.53 3.18
C GLY A 150 6.45 -1.57 2.86
N SER A 151 6.25 -1.93 1.58
CA SER A 151 7.04 -1.46 0.44
C SER A 151 6.52 -0.22 -0.26
N SER A 152 5.36 0.33 0.13
CA SER A 152 4.82 1.58 -0.43
C SER A 152 5.24 2.82 0.36
N GLY A 153 6.49 2.83 0.87
CA GLY A 153 7.03 3.91 1.71
C GLY A 153 6.99 5.28 1.02
N GLY A 154 7.39 5.37 -0.25
CA GLY A 154 7.31 6.61 -1.02
C GLY A 154 5.88 7.13 -1.21
N SER A 155 4.91 6.24 -1.45
CA SER A 155 3.50 6.63 -1.54
C SER A 155 2.97 7.22 -0.22
N ALA A 156 3.28 6.58 0.91
CA ALA A 156 2.85 7.07 2.22
C ALA A 156 3.53 8.40 2.57
N ALA A 157 4.85 8.52 2.31
CA ALA A 157 5.61 9.72 2.55
C ALA A 157 5.14 10.89 1.68
N ALA A 158 4.83 10.67 0.40
CA ALA A 158 4.30 11.70 -0.50
C ALA A 158 2.98 12.30 0.00
N VAL A 159 2.08 11.44 0.50
CA VAL A 159 0.78 11.87 1.05
C VAL A 159 0.96 12.60 2.38
N ALA A 160 1.77 12.05 3.29
CA ALA A 160 2.03 12.65 4.60
C ALA A 160 2.74 14.02 4.49
N ALA A 161 3.69 14.14 3.55
CA ALA A 161 4.37 15.39 3.24
C ALA A 161 3.49 16.40 2.46
N GLY A 162 2.25 16.01 2.13
CA GLY A 162 1.29 16.84 1.41
C GLY A 162 1.68 17.14 -0.04
N MET A 163 2.61 16.38 -0.63
CA MET A 163 3.04 16.53 -2.04
C MET A 163 1.90 16.20 -3.00
N VAL A 164 1.10 15.18 -2.66
CA VAL A 164 -0.15 14.82 -3.33
C VAL A 164 -1.23 14.52 -2.31
N PRO A 165 -2.52 14.73 -2.64
CA PRO A 165 -3.63 14.37 -1.75
C PRO A 165 -3.83 12.86 -1.62
N VAL A 166 -3.48 12.08 -2.66
CA VAL A 166 -3.67 10.64 -2.71
C VAL A 166 -2.59 9.97 -3.57
N ALA A 167 -2.21 8.76 -3.20
CA ALA A 167 -1.32 7.92 -3.98
C ALA A 167 -1.83 6.47 -4.00
N THR A 168 -1.50 5.74 -5.07
CA THR A 168 -1.70 4.28 -5.08
C THR A 168 -0.49 3.57 -4.48
N GLY A 169 -0.74 2.41 -3.88
CA GLY A 169 0.27 1.50 -3.34
C GLY A 169 -0.07 0.05 -3.66
N THR A 170 0.78 -0.87 -3.21
CA THR A 170 0.51 -2.31 -3.31
C THR A 170 0.80 -2.99 -1.98
N ASP A 171 -0.02 -3.96 -1.61
CA ASP A 171 0.03 -4.66 -0.34
C ASP A 171 0.06 -6.18 -0.58
N THR A 172 1.23 -6.78 -0.31
CA THR A 172 1.44 -8.23 -0.41
C THR A 172 1.49 -8.89 0.97
N GLY A 173 1.97 -8.17 1.98
CA GLY A 173 2.06 -8.64 3.37
C GLY A 173 1.86 -7.56 4.43
N GLY A 174 1.32 -6.40 4.05
CA GLY A 174 1.27 -5.18 4.89
C GLY A 174 1.70 -3.91 4.16
N SER A 175 2.12 -4.03 2.90
CA SER A 175 2.86 -2.98 2.20
C SER A 175 2.09 -1.71 1.82
N VAL A 176 0.79 -1.62 2.13
CA VAL A 176 0.04 -0.35 2.16
C VAL A 176 -0.22 0.07 3.60
N ARG A 177 -0.67 -0.86 4.44
CA ARG A 177 -1.11 -0.60 5.82
C ARG A 177 0.05 -0.17 6.73
N GLN A 178 1.19 -0.85 6.68
CA GLN A 178 2.33 -0.55 7.53
C GLN A 178 2.96 0.82 7.21
N PRO A 179 3.20 1.19 5.93
CA PRO A 179 3.56 2.57 5.59
C PRO A 179 2.53 3.60 6.03
N ALA A 180 1.23 3.29 5.91
CA ALA A 180 0.18 4.19 6.35
C ALA A 180 0.26 4.46 7.86
N SER A 181 0.47 3.42 8.67
CA SER A 181 0.71 3.53 10.10
C SER A 181 1.95 4.39 10.41
N PHE A 182 3.08 4.12 9.75
CA PHE A 182 4.35 4.82 10.05
C PHE A 182 4.35 6.29 9.64
N CYS A 183 3.63 6.62 8.56
CA CYS A 183 3.55 7.99 8.04
C CYS A 183 2.32 8.76 8.57
N GLY A 184 1.46 8.14 9.38
CA GLY A 184 0.27 8.78 9.93
C GLY A 184 -0.76 9.15 8.87
N VAL A 185 -0.96 8.27 7.89
CA VAL A 185 -1.98 8.44 6.83
C VAL A 185 -2.96 7.27 6.85
N THR A 186 -4.04 7.37 6.09
CA THR A 186 -5.01 6.28 5.92
C THR A 186 -4.63 5.43 4.72
N GLY A 187 -4.55 4.11 4.88
CA GLY A 187 -4.21 3.18 3.81
C GLY A 187 -5.15 1.99 3.77
N ILE A 188 -5.73 1.68 2.61
CA ILE A 188 -6.63 0.54 2.43
C ILE A 188 -6.11 -0.44 1.38
N LYS A 189 -6.12 -1.72 1.75
CA LYS A 189 -5.99 -2.86 0.84
C LYS A 189 -7.37 -3.51 0.67
N PRO A 190 -7.92 -3.57 -0.55
CA PRO A 190 -9.20 -4.23 -0.78
C PRO A 190 -9.08 -5.76 -0.74
N THR A 191 -10.22 -6.43 -0.82
CA THR A 191 -10.34 -7.87 -0.97
C THR A 191 -9.55 -8.32 -2.20
N TYR A 192 -8.87 -9.46 -2.12
CA TYR A 192 -8.15 -10.02 -3.27
C TYR A 192 -9.10 -10.25 -4.45
N GLY A 193 -8.73 -9.77 -5.64
CA GLY A 193 -9.53 -9.84 -6.86
C GLY A 193 -10.48 -8.66 -7.12
N VAL A 194 -10.69 -7.74 -6.17
CA VAL A 194 -11.51 -6.51 -6.38
C VAL A 194 -10.84 -5.49 -7.30
N VAL A 195 -9.53 -5.31 -7.13
CA VAL A 195 -8.68 -4.51 -8.02
C VAL A 195 -7.89 -5.47 -8.91
N SER A 196 -7.95 -5.25 -10.22
CA SER A 196 -7.16 -6.03 -11.20
C SER A 196 -5.66 -5.84 -10.97
N ARG A 197 -4.92 -6.93 -11.13
CA ARG A 197 -3.46 -6.98 -11.01
C ARG A 197 -2.77 -6.82 -12.37
N TYR A 198 -3.52 -6.66 -13.46
CA TYR A 198 -2.95 -6.45 -14.79
C TYR A 198 -2.11 -5.17 -14.85
N GLY A 199 -0.84 -5.31 -15.25
CA GLY A 199 0.17 -4.24 -15.29
C GLY A 199 0.69 -3.79 -13.93
N MET A 200 0.27 -4.43 -12.83
CA MET A 200 1.00 -4.37 -11.57
C MET A 200 2.09 -5.43 -11.61
N ILE A 201 3.37 -5.03 -11.58
CA ILE A 201 4.49 -5.98 -11.64
C ILE A 201 4.44 -6.87 -10.39
N ALA A 202 4.28 -8.17 -10.62
CA ALA A 202 4.00 -9.13 -9.55
C ALA A 202 5.22 -9.38 -8.65
N TYR A 203 4.96 -9.42 -7.34
CA TYR A 203 5.83 -10.00 -6.33
C TYR A 203 5.33 -11.40 -6.00
N ALA A 204 4.21 -11.52 -5.28
CA ALA A 204 3.56 -12.78 -4.96
C ALA A 204 2.11 -12.76 -5.45
N SER A 205 1.89 -13.40 -6.60
CA SER A 205 0.66 -13.34 -7.37
C SER A 205 -0.61 -13.64 -6.57
N SER A 206 -0.57 -14.58 -5.63
CA SER A 206 -1.74 -14.97 -4.84
C SER A 206 -2.00 -14.06 -3.62
N LEU A 207 -1.17 -13.04 -3.40
CA LEU A 207 -1.18 -12.17 -2.22
C LEU A 207 -1.22 -10.68 -2.59
N ASP A 208 -0.63 -10.32 -3.73
CA ASP A 208 -0.52 -8.95 -4.20
C ASP A 208 -1.90 -8.33 -4.41
N GLN A 209 -2.10 -7.12 -3.87
CA GLN A 209 -3.27 -6.32 -4.21
C GLN A 209 -2.97 -4.82 -4.24
N GLY A 210 -3.51 -4.15 -5.26
CA GLY A 210 -3.45 -2.68 -5.38
C GLY A 210 -4.32 -2.01 -4.33
N GLY A 211 -3.79 -0.98 -3.68
CA GLY A 211 -4.47 -0.23 -2.62
C GLY A 211 -4.28 1.28 -2.73
N VAL A 212 -4.91 2.00 -1.81
CA VAL A 212 -4.94 3.47 -1.80
C VAL A 212 -4.33 3.98 -0.50
N LEU A 213 -3.55 5.07 -0.59
CA LEU A 213 -3.07 5.86 0.53
C LEU A 213 -3.54 7.31 0.38
N ALA A 214 -4.27 7.81 1.37
CA ALA A 214 -4.75 9.19 1.43
C ALA A 214 -4.73 9.69 2.88
N ARG A 215 -5.04 10.96 3.12
CA ARG A 215 -5.11 11.47 4.51
C ARG A 215 -6.27 10.87 5.29
N SER A 216 -7.43 10.72 4.67
CA SER A 216 -8.64 10.22 5.33
C SER A 216 -9.24 8.99 4.63
N ALA A 217 -10.10 8.26 5.34
CA ALA A 217 -10.88 7.17 4.76
C ALA A 217 -11.84 7.68 3.68
N ALA A 218 -12.42 8.88 3.88
CA ALA A 218 -13.25 9.52 2.87
C ALA A 218 -12.49 9.83 1.58
N ASP A 219 -11.20 10.16 1.66
CA ASP A 219 -10.35 10.39 0.48
C ASP A 219 -9.93 9.08 -0.20
N CYS A 220 -9.79 7.98 0.56
CA CYS A 220 -9.51 6.66 -0.02
C CYS A 220 -10.70 6.12 -0.84
N ALA A 221 -11.93 6.36 -0.39
CA ALA A 221 -13.15 5.79 -0.95
C ALA A 221 -13.35 6.05 -2.47
N PRO A 222 -13.38 7.30 -2.97
CA PRO A 222 -13.62 7.56 -4.39
C PRO A 222 -12.50 7.03 -5.28
N VAL A 223 -11.25 7.00 -4.80
CA VAL A 223 -10.12 6.43 -5.55
C VAL A 223 -10.25 4.91 -5.63
N LEU A 224 -10.59 4.25 -4.53
CA LEU A 224 -10.81 2.81 -4.53
C LEU A 224 -11.96 2.42 -5.47
N SER A 225 -13.08 3.15 -5.42
CA SER A 225 -14.24 2.94 -6.31
C SER A 225 -13.85 3.10 -7.79
N ALA A 226 -13.00 4.08 -8.11
CA ALA A 226 -12.57 4.34 -9.48
C ALA A 226 -11.61 3.27 -10.01
N MET A 227 -10.66 2.78 -9.20
CA MET A 227 -9.66 1.80 -9.62
C MET A 227 -10.11 0.34 -9.54
N ALA A 228 -11.15 0.05 -8.76
CA ALA A 228 -11.76 -1.27 -8.71
C ALA A 228 -12.57 -1.58 -9.98
N GLY A 229 -12.75 -2.86 -10.26
CA GLY A 229 -13.54 -3.34 -11.39
C GLY A 229 -12.96 -4.59 -12.03
N PHE A 230 -13.84 -5.34 -12.68
CA PHE A 230 -13.46 -6.52 -13.43
C PHE A 230 -12.53 -6.18 -14.60
N ASP A 231 -11.50 -7.00 -14.78
CA ASP A 231 -10.61 -6.95 -15.94
C ASP A 231 -10.47 -8.33 -16.59
N PRO A 232 -10.96 -8.54 -17.82
CA PRO A 232 -10.85 -9.83 -18.50
C PRO A 232 -9.40 -10.24 -18.81
N ARG A 233 -8.43 -9.32 -18.70
CA ARG A 233 -7.00 -9.60 -18.87
C ARG A 233 -6.35 -10.20 -17.61
N ASP A 234 -7.04 -10.16 -16.48
CA ASP A 234 -6.61 -10.75 -15.21
C ASP A 234 -7.58 -11.87 -14.81
N SER A 235 -7.16 -13.13 -14.97
CA SER A 235 -7.97 -14.30 -14.61
C SER A 235 -8.30 -14.41 -13.12
N THR A 236 -7.69 -13.60 -12.26
CA THR A 236 -7.98 -13.54 -10.82
C THR A 236 -8.87 -12.36 -10.44
N SER A 237 -9.15 -11.46 -11.39
CA SER A 237 -10.10 -10.37 -11.20
C SER A 237 -11.51 -10.94 -11.08
N LEU A 238 -12.24 -10.47 -10.08
CA LEU A 238 -13.59 -10.96 -9.80
C LEU A 238 -14.60 -10.15 -10.59
N ASP A 239 -15.45 -10.84 -11.36
CA ASP A 239 -16.58 -10.21 -12.04
C ASP A 239 -17.68 -9.90 -11.02
N ARG A 240 -17.77 -8.62 -10.65
CA ARG A 240 -18.69 -8.10 -9.64
C ARG A 240 -19.23 -6.75 -10.10
N PRO A 241 -20.45 -6.38 -9.68
CA PRO A 241 -20.97 -5.03 -9.92
C PRO A 241 -20.00 -3.97 -9.39
N ALA A 242 -19.91 -2.86 -10.12
CA ALA A 242 -19.20 -1.68 -9.64
C ALA A 242 -19.79 -1.23 -8.30
N GLU A 243 -18.93 -0.91 -7.35
CA GLU A 243 -19.31 -0.59 -5.99
C GLU A 243 -18.83 0.81 -5.64
N ASP A 244 -19.72 1.64 -5.10
CA ASP A 244 -19.32 2.87 -4.43
C ASP A 244 -18.93 2.54 -2.99
N PHE A 245 -17.63 2.52 -2.72
CA PHE A 245 -17.10 2.27 -1.39
C PHE A 245 -17.31 3.43 -0.41
N GLY A 246 -17.74 4.60 -0.88
CA GLY A 246 -18.06 5.78 -0.06
C GLY A 246 -19.52 5.83 0.43
N ARG A 247 -20.40 4.99 -0.11
CA ARG A 247 -21.86 5.04 0.12
C ARG A 247 -22.32 5.02 1.59
N ASP A 248 -21.48 4.48 2.47
CA ASP A 248 -21.81 4.19 3.86
C ASP A 248 -21.04 5.07 4.85
N LEU A 249 -20.22 6.03 4.40
CA LEU A 249 -19.30 6.81 5.24
C LEU A 249 -19.98 7.50 6.44
N ASP A 250 -21.23 7.95 6.27
CA ASP A 250 -21.97 8.70 7.30
C ASP A 250 -22.82 7.80 8.22
N LYS A 251 -22.71 6.46 8.12
CA LYS A 251 -23.51 5.55 8.95
C LYS A 251 -22.98 5.49 10.38
N PRO A 252 -23.85 5.65 11.40
CA PRO A 252 -23.43 5.57 12.79
C PRO A 252 -22.88 4.17 13.14
N LEU A 253 -21.97 4.11 14.11
CA LEU A 253 -21.32 2.86 14.53
C LEU A 253 -22.08 2.09 15.62
N ALA A 254 -23.25 2.59 16.02
CA ALA A 254 -24.10 1.95 17.01
C ALA A 254 -24.41 0.50 16.60
N GLY A 255 -23.96 -0.45 17.43
CA GLY A 255 -24.16 -1.89 17.20
C GLY A 255 -23.09 -2.57 16.34
N LEU A 256 -22.07 -1.85 15.85
CA LEU A 256 -20.90 -2.47 15.21
C LEU A 256 -20.14 -3.30 16.24
N ARG A 257 -19.87 -4.57 15.95
CA ARG A 257 -19.06 -5.45 16.81
C ARG A 257 -17.63 -5.51 16.30
N ILE A 258 -16.69 -5.05 17.11
CA ILE A 258 -15.26 -5.05 16.84
C ILE A 258 -14.61 -6.24 17.57
N GLY A 259 -14.13 -7.22 16.81
CA GLY A 259 -13.38 -8.36 17.32
C GLY A 259 -11.97 -7.96 17.71
N LEU A 260 -11.53 -8.33 18.91
CA LEU A 260 -10.17 -8.12 19.42
C LEU A 260 -9.48 -9.49 19.56
N PRO A 261 -8.57 -9.86 18.64
CA PRO A 261 -7.88 -11.15 18.72
C PRO A 261 -6.95 -11.18 19.93
N ARG A 262 -7.11 -12.14 20.85
CA ARG A 262 -6.22 -12.28 22.02
C ARG A 262 -4.74 -12.28 21.64
N GLU A 263 -4.42 -12.90 20.53
CA GLU A 263 -3.05 -13.04 20.01
C GLU A 263 -2.43 -11.71 19.58
N TYR A 264 -3.24 -10.69 19.26
CA TYR A 264 -2.74 -9.37 18.88
C TYR A 264 -2.43 -8.47 20.07
N PHE A 265 -3.06 -8.72 21.22
CA PHE A 265 -2.90 -7.92 22.44
C PHE A 265 -1.97 -8.58 23.48
N GLY A 266 -1.30 -9.68 23.11
CA GLY A 266 -0.28 -10.35 23.90
C GLY A 266 1.07 -9.61 23.95
N GLU A 267 2.15 -10.36 24.16
CA GLU A 267 3.53 -9.84 24.18
C GLU A 267 4.00 -9.42 22.78
N GLY A 268 4.92 -8.44 22.70
CA GLY A 268 5.59 -8.03 21.45
C GLY A 268 5.10 -6.71 20.83
N MET A 269 4.02 -6.12 21.35
CA MET A 269 3.60 -4.75 21.05
C MET A 269 4.28 -3.77 22.02
N ALA A 270 4.86 -2.69 21.50
CA ALA A 270 5.43 -1.61 22.32
C ALA A 270 4.35 -0.90 23.17
N ASP A 271 4.71 -0.46 24.37
CA ASP A 271 3.75 0.11 25.33
C ASP A 271 3.10 1.40 24.84
N ASP A 272 3.83 2.22 24.09
CA ASP A 272 3.32 3.45 23.50
C ASP A 272 2.32 3.19 22.36
N VAL A 273 2.55 2.14 21.57
CA VAL A 273 1.58 1.63 20.58
C VAL A 273 0.34 1.09 21.28
N ARG A 274 0.52 0.31 22.36
CA ARG A 274 -0.59 -0.25 23.14
C ARG A 274 -1.51 0.86 23.65
N GLY A 275 -0.94 1.88 24.29
CA GLY A 275 -1.72 3.01 24.83
C GLY A 275 -2.53 3.73 23.75
N ALA A 276 -1.94 3.99 22.58
CA ALA A 276 -2.64 4.64 21.46
C ALA A 276 -3.76 3.75 20.88
N VAL A 277 -3.52 2.44 20.77
CA VAL A 277 -4.52 1.46 20.29
C VAL A 277 -5.69 1.37 21.27
N GLU A 278 -5.43 1.25 22.57
CA GLU A 278 -6.47 1.18 23.60
C GLU A 278 -7.32 2.46 23.62
N ALA A 279 -6.70 3.64 23.55
CA ALA A 279 -7.41 4.91 23.46
C ALA A 279 -8.28 5.01 22.20
N ALA A 280 -7.80 4.49 21.06
CA ALA A 280 -8.60 4.46 19.84
C ALA A 280 -9.81 3.51 19.96
N LEU A 281 -9.64 2.34 20.58
CA LEU A 281 -10.75 1.43 20.87
C LEU A 281 -11.80 2.06 21.80
N ASP A 282 -11.38 2.86 22.77
CA ASP A 282 -12.29 3.62 23.64
C ASP A 282 -13.08 4.69 22.88
N ALA A 283 -12.47 5.35 21.91
CA ALA A 283 -13.19 6.27 21.02
C ALA A 283 -14.23 5.52 20.17
N TYR A 284 -13.91 4.34 19.64
CA TYR A 284 -14.89 3.49 18.96
C TYR A 284 -16.07 3.10 19.86
N ARG A 285 -15.79 2.75 21.13
CA ARG A 285 -16.83 2.45 22.12
C ARG A 285 -17.72 3.67 22.39
N THR A 286 -17.13 4.86 22.49
CA THR A 286 -17.86 6.13 22.67
C THR A 286 -18.77 6.42 21.47
N LEU A 287 -18.37 6.02 20.26
CA LEU A 287 -19.18 6.13 19.04
C LEU A 287 -20.27 5.05 18.91
N GLY A 288 -20.43 4.18 19.90
CA GLY A 288 -21.49 3.17 19.97
C GLY A 288 -21.10 1.79 19.44
N ALA A 289 -19.84 1.58 19.04
CA ALA A 289 -19.35 0.25 18.74
C ALA A 289 -19.18 -0.58 20.03
N THR A 290 -19.25 -1.90 19.90
CA THR A 290 -18.98 -2.85 20.99
C THR A 290 -17.73 -3.63 20.68
N THR A 291 -16.95 -4.01 21.69
CA THR A 291 -15.77 -4.86 21.50
C THR A 291 -16.04 -6.26 22.02
N VAL A 292 -15.67 -7.27 21.25
CA VAL A 292 -15.76 -8.69 21.63
C VAL A 292 -14.39 -9.34 21.48
N GLU A 293 -14.01 -10.16 22.45
CA GLU A 293 -12.77 -10.94 22.33
C GLU A 293 -12.97 -12.05 21.30
N VAL A 294 -12.02 -12.22 20.38
CA VAL A 294 -11.96 -13.32 19.41
C VAL A 294 -10.60 -14.02 19.49
N SER A 295 -10.45 -15.15 18.79
CA SER A 295 -9.18 -15.89 18.73
C SER A 295 -8.77 -16.12 17.30
N LEU A 296 -7.50 -15.90 17.01
CA LEU A 296 -6.81 -16.25 15.77
C LEU A 296 -5.62 -17.18 16.12
N PRO A 297 -5.87 -18.44 16.50
CA PRO A 297 -4.86 -19.33 17.09
C PRO A 297 -3.66 -19.61 16.18
N ASN A 298 -3.83 -19.53 14.86
CA ASN A 298 -2.78 -19.74 13.87
C ASN A 298 -2.06 -18.45 13.46
N SER A 299 -2.37 -17.29 14.07
CA SER A 299 -1.75 -16.00 13.73
C SER A 299 -0.22 -16.02 13.80
N LYS A 300 0.37 -16.68 14.80
CA LYS A 300 1.83 -16.87 14.92
C LYS A 300 2.47 -17.65 13.76
N LEU A 301 1.68 -18.43 13.02
CA LEU A 301 2.13 -19.20 11.85
C LEU A 301 2.06 -18.38 10.56
N ALA A 302 1.47 -17.17 10.59
CA ALA A 302 1.30 -16.34 9.41
C ALA A 302 2.63 -15.84 8.84
N ILE A 303 3.56 -15.40 9.69
CA ILE A 303 4.90 -14.97 9.26
C ILE A 303 5.65 -16.10 8.53
N PRO A 304 5.87 -17.30 9.12
CA PRO A 304 6.58 -18.36 8.42
C PRO A 304 5.83 -18.84 7.17
N ALA A 305 4.49 -18.92 7.17
CA ALA A 305 3.73 -19.28 5.97
C ALA A 305 3.92 -18.25 4.85
N TYR A 306 3.82 -16.96 5.16
CA TYR A 306 4.04 -15.87 4.20
C TYR A 306 5.46 -15.88 3.63
N TYR A 307 6.49 -16.02 4.47
CA TYR A 307 7.89 -16.05 4.04
C TYR A 307 8.31 -17.38 3.36
N VAL A 308 7.39 -18.33 3.19
CA VAL A 308 7.55 -19.45 2.26
C VAL A 308 6.79 -19.17 0.97
N ILE A 309 5.51 -18.79 1.06
CA ILE A 309 4.65 -18.60 -0.12
C ILE A 309 5.14 -17.44 -0.99
N ALA A 310 5.37 -16.28 -0.39
CA ALA A 310 5.70 -15.08 -1.16
C ALA A 310 7.06 -15.19 -1.87
N PRO A 311 8.15 -15.68 -1.22
CA PRO A 311 9.40 -15.97 -1.92
C PRO A 311 9.28 -17.06 -2.99
N ALA A 312 8.50 -18.12 -2.75
CA ALA A 312 8.26 -19.17 -3.75
C ALA A 312 7.62 -18.61 -5.03
N GLU A 313 6.56 -17.81 -4.89
CA GLU A 313 5.93 -17.17 -6.05
C GLU A 313 6.87 -16.15 -6.69
N ALA A 314 7.63 -15.41 -5.91
CA ALA A 314 8.59 -14.43 -6.41
C ALA A 314 9.72 -15.07 -7.24
N SER A 315 10.25 -16.22 -6.82
CA SER A 315 11.33 -16.89 -7.57
C SER A 315 10.88 -17.27 -8.98
N SER A 316 9.60 -17.64 -9.13
CA SER A 316 8.97 -17.90 -10.43
C SER A 316 8.61 -16.60 -11.16
N ASN A 317 7.92 -15.67 -10.52
CA ASN A 317 7.46 -14.41 -11.11
C ASN A 317 8.61 -13.57 -11.68
N LEU A 318 9.72 -13.47 -10.94
CA LEU A 318 10.90 -12.70 -11.32
C LEU A 318 11.86 -13.46 -12.24
N SER A 319 11.59 -14.72 -12.60
CA SER A 319 12.42 -15.48 -13.54
C SER A 319 12.47 -14.83 -14.94
N ARG A 320 11.42 -14.08 -15.30
CA ARG A 320 11.31 -13.35 -16.58
C ARG A 320 12.33 -12.21 -16.76
N PHE A 321 12.92 -11.72 -15.67
CA PHE A 321 13.89 -10.63 -15.71
C PHE A 321 15.28 -11.22 -15.96
N ASP A 322 15.65 -11.20 -17.22
CA ASP A 322 16.74 -11.99 -17.78
C ASP A 322 17.67 -11.16 -18.70
N GLY A 323 17.30 -9.90 -18.95
CA GLY A 323 18.04 -8.96 -19.80
C GLY A 323 17.90 -9.22 -21.30
N VAL A 324 17.07 -10.17 -21.73
CA VAL A 324 16.91 -10.52 -23.16
C VAL A 324 15.94 -9.58 -23.85
N ARG A 325 14.73 -9.44 -23.31
CA ARG A 325 13.62 -8.71 -23.96
C ARG A 325 13.54 -7.25 -23.53
N TYR A 326 13.87 -6.96 -22.28
CA TYR A 326 13.77 -5.64 -21.67
C TYR A 326 14.58 -5.57 -20.37
N GLY A 327 14.75 -4.36 -19.84
CA GLY A 327 15.45 -4.11 -18.59
C GLY A 327 16.97 -4.15 -18.73
N TYR A 328 17.65 -4.44 -17.62
CA TYR A 328 19.10 -4.47 -17.53
C TYR A 328 19.67 -5.76 -18.13
N ARG A 329 20.67 -5.60 -19.00
CA ARG A 329 21.54 -6.67 -19.49
C ARG A 329 22.97 -6.34 -19.10
N ALA A 330 23.68 -7.34 -18.56
CA ALA A 330 25.10 -7.19 -18.27
C ALA A 330 25.88 -6.79 -19.54
N PRO A 331 26.81 -5.81 -19.46
CA PRO A 331 27.56 -5.36 -20.63
C PRO A 331 28.58 -6.39 -21.13
N GLU A 332 29.06 -7.26 -20.23
CA GLU A 332 30.10 -8.25 -20.52
C GLU A 332 29.71 -9.65 -20.03
N TYR A 333 29.62 -10.60 -20.95
CA TYR A 333 29.32 -12.00 -20.68
C TYR A 333 29.96 -12.92 -21.71
N GLY A 334 30.38 -14.12 -21.28
CA GLY A 334 31.04 -15.10 -22.15
C GLY A 334 30.07 -15.97 -22.95
N ASP A 335 28.94 -16.33 -22.35
CA ASP A 335 27.89 -17.14 -22.98
C ASP A 335 26.50 -16.76 -22.44
N LEU A 336 25.47 -17.50 -22.84
CA LEU A 336 24.09 -17.24 -22.44
C LEU A 336 23.84 -17.45 -20.94
N ASN A 337 24.45 -18.46 -20.33
CA ASN A 337 24.30 -18.72 -18.89
C ASN A 337 24.97 -17.62 -18.08
N ASP A 338 26.16 -17.19 -18.49
CA ASP A 338 26.88 -16.07 -17.89
C ASP A 338 26.10 -14.76 -18.05
N MET A 339 25.47 -14.52 -19.20
CA MET A 339 24.58 -13.37 -19.41
C MET A 339 23.43 -13.34 -18.41
N TYR A 340 22.71 -14.46 -18.24
CA TYR A 340 21.60 -14.55 -17.28
C TYR A 340 22.09 -14.34 -15.85
N ALA A 341 23.15 -15.06 -15.45
CA ALA A 341 23.70 -14.99 -14.11
C ALA A 341 24.17 -13.58 -13.76
N LYS A 342 24.96 -12.94 -14.64
CA LYS A 342 25.48 -11.58 -14.43
C LYS A 342 24.38 -10.53 -14.46
N SER A 343 23.45 -10.59 -15.41
CA SER A 343 22.37 -9.61 -15.51
C SER A 343 21.52 -9.61 -14.23
N ARG A 344 21.17 -10.80 -13.72
CA ARG A 344 20.42 -10.96 -12.48
C ARG A 344 21.24 -10.59 -11.24
N ALA A 345 22.51 -11.00 -11.18
CA ALA A 345 23.39 -10.70 -10.05
C ALA A 345 23.66 -9.19 -9.88
N GLN A 346 23.83 -8.49 -11.01
CA GLN A 346 24.12 -7.06 -11.06
C GLN A 346 22.87 -6.18 -11.02
N GLY A 347 21.74 -6.68 -11.54
CA GLY A 347 20.48 -5.95 -11.64
C GLY A 347 19.61 -6.03 -10.38
N PHE A 348 19.64 -7.14 -9.63
CA PHE A 348 18.89 -7.29 -8.38
C PHE A 348 19.74 -6.97 -7.14
N GLY A 349 19.14 -6.27 -6.19
CA GLY A 349 19.67 -6.06 -4.85
C GLY A 349 19.63 -7.31 -3.97
N ALA A 350 20.19 -7.18 -2.76
CA ALA A 350 20.45 -8.31 -1.88
C ALA A 350 19.16 -9.00 -1.38
N GLU A 351 18.14 -8.22 -0.99
CA GLU A 351 16.88 -8.79 -0.48
C GLU A 351 16.11 -9.55 -1.57
N VAL A 352 16.05 -8.99 -2.78
CA VAL A 352 15.42 -9.66 -3.93
C VAL A 352 16.12 -10.99 -4.24
N LYS A 353 17.47 -10.99 -4.28
CA LYS A 353 18.25 -12.22 -4.46
C LYS A 353 18.01 -13.23 -3.33
N ARG A 354 17.94 -12.78 -2.08
CA ARG A 354 17.65 -13.64 -0.92
C ARG A 354 16.29 -14.33 -1.07
N ARG A 355 15.24 -13.59 -1.43
CA ARG A 355 13.89 -14.15 -1.63
C ARG A 355 13.83 -15.10 -2.83
N ILE A 356 14.51 -14.79 -3.94
CA ILE A 356 14.60 -15.71 -5.08
C ILE A 356 15.28 -17.02 -4.67
N LEU A 357 16.39 -16.97 -3.91
CA LEU A 357 17.11 -18.15 -3.44
C LEU A 357 16.23 -19.02 -2.52
N VAL A 358 15.61 -18.42 -1.50
CA VAL A 358 14.69 -19.11 -0.59
C VAL A 358 13.52 -19.71 -1.37
N GLY A 359 12.91 -18.93 -2.26
CA GLY A 359 11.80 -19.37 -3.11
C GLY A 359 12.14 -20.54 -4.00
N THR A 360 13.32 -20.53 -4.62
CA THR A 360 13.81 -21.63 -5.47
C THR A 360 14.04 -22.89 -4.63
N TYR A 361 14.58 -22.74 -3.41
CA TYR A 361 14.79 -23.86 -2.49
C TYR A 361 13.46 -24.50 -2.06
N VAL A 362 12.49 -23.71 -1.60
CA VAL A 362 11.22 -24.27 -1.09
C VAL A 362 10.33 -24.89 -2.19
N LEU A 363 10.60 -24.57 -3.46
CA LEU A 363 9.96 -25.19 -4.62
C LEU A 363 10.74 -26.38 -5.20
N SER A 364 11.97 -26.63 -4.73
CA SER A 364 12.81 -27.68 -5.27
C SER A 364 12.29 -29.08 -4.94
N HIS A 365 12.64 -30.04 -5.80
CA HIS A 365 12.27 -31.44 -5.61
C HIS A 365 12.77 -31.95 -4.26
N GLY A 366 11.90 -32.64 -3.51
CA GLY A 366 12.16 -33.13 -2.15
C GLY A 366 11.79 -32.15 -1.03
N TYR A 367 11.69 -30.85 -1.32
CA TYR A 367 11.36 -29.81 -0.31
C TYR A 367 9.97 -29.19 -0.51
N TYR A 368 9.38 -29.31 -1.72
CA TYR A 368 8.06 -28.77 -2.06
C TYR A 368 6.97 -29.14 -1.05
N ASP A 369 6.82 -30.43 -0.73
CA ASP A 369 5.76 -30.91 0.17
C ASP A 369 5.97 -30.41 1.61
N ALA A 370 7.23 -30.38 2.06
CA ALA A 370 7.60 -30.02 3.42
C ALA A 370 7.49 -28.50 3.69
N TYR A 371 7.70 -27.67 2.67
CA TYR A 371 7.67 -26.21 2.80
C TYR A 371 6.46 -25.60 2.11
N TYR A 372 6.43 -25.57 0.77
CA TYR A 372 5.42 -24.80 0.04
C TYR A 372 4.00 -25.36 0.23
N LEU A 373 3.80 -26.68 0.08
CA LEU A 373 2.50 -27.30 0.33
C LEU A 373 2.06 -27.14 1.79
N GLN A 374 3.00 -27.28 2.73
CA GLN A 374 2.70 -27.07 4.15
C GLN A 374 2.29 -25.63 4.44
N ALA A 375 2.98 -24.64 3.89
CA ALA A 375 2.61 -23.24 4.03
C ALA A 375 1.23 -22.94 3.43
N GLN A 376 0.87 -23.55 2.31
CA GLN A 376 -0.46 -23.44 1.71
C GLN A 376 -1.56 -24.06 2.61
N LYS A 377 -1.28 -25.15 3.33
CA LYS A 377 -2.19 -25.70 4.34
C LYS A 377 -2.34 -24.76 5.54
N LEU A 378 -1.24 -24.16 6.02
CA LEU A 378 -1.28 -23.16 7.10
C LEU A 378 -2.08 -21.91 6.69
N ARG A 379 -1.90 -21.44 5.45
CA ARG A 379 -2.70 -20.36 4.86
C ARG A 379 -4.20 -20.65 4.97
N ARG A 380 -4.61 -21.90 4.68
CA ARG A 380 -6.02 -22.32 4.83
C ARG A 380 -6.50 -22.26 6.29
N LEU A 381 -5.69 -22.75 7.24
CA LEU A 381 -6.03 -22.67 8.66
C LEU A 381 -6.18 -21.22 9.14
N ILE A 382 -5.29 -20.33 8.70
CA ILE A 382 -5.35 -18.89 9.01
C ILE A 382 -6.63 -18.26 8.45
N ALA A 383 -7.01 -18.59 7.20
CA ALA A 383 -8.27 -18.13 6.62
C ALA A 383 -9.50 -18.66 7.39
N ASP A 384 -9.43 -19.92 7.86
CA ASP A 384 -10.49 -20.52 8.68
C ASP A 384 -10.63 -19.89 10.07
N ASP A 385 -9.54 -19.38 10.66
CA ASP A 385 -9.58 -18.60 11.91
C ASP A 385 -10.36 -17.29 11.73
N PHE A 386 -10.06 -16.53 10.67
CA PHE A 386 -10.79 -15.29 10.37
C PHE A 386 -12.28 -15.56 10.12
N ARG A 387 -12.61 -16.60 9.35
CA ARG A 387 -13.99 -17.01 9.08
C ARG A 387 -14.75 -17.32 10.38
N GLN A 388 -14.10 -17.96 11.35
CA GLN A 388 -14.70 -18.23 12.67
C GLN A 388 -14.86 -16.95 13.50
N ALA A 389 -13.87 -16.06 13.46
CA ALA A 389 -13.92 -14.78 14.18
C ALA A 389 -15.05 -13.87 13.64
N PHE A 390 -15.27 -13.79 12.33
CA PHE A 390 -16.37 -13.03 11.74
C PHE A 390 -17.76 -13.63 12.04
N GLY A 391 -17.85 -14.86 12.55
CA GLY A 391 -19.08 -15.37 13.15
C GLY A 391 -19.49 -14.62 14.43
N GLN A 392 -18.57 -13.91 15.07
CA GLN A 392 -18.75 -13.25 16.37
C GLN A 392 -18.67 -11.73 16.29
N CYS A 393 -18.05 -11.18 15.24
CA CYS A 393 -17.83 -9.75 15.05
C CYS A 393 -18.05 -9.31 13.60
N ASP A 394 -18.15 -8.00 13.36
CA ASP A 394 -18.40 -7.41 12.05
C ASP A 394 -17.14 -6.87 11.38
N VAL A 395 -16.15 -6.50 12.20
CA VAL A 395 -14.78 -6.12 11.83
C VAL A 395 -13.83 -6.60 12.93
N ILE A 396 -12.57 -6.83 12.60
CA ILE A 396 -11.52 -7.19 13.57
C ILE A 396 -10.54 -6.02 13.68
N ALA A 397 -10.16 -5.63 14.90
CA ALA A 397 -9.22 -4.54 15.14
C ALA A 397 -7.95 -5.02 15.86
N GLY A 398 -6.85 -4.33 15.57
CA GLY A 398 -5.57 -4.52 16.26
C GLY A 398 -4.54 -3.48 15.84
N PRO A 399 -3.36 -3.47 16.47
CA PRO A 399 -2.24 -2.64 16.00
C PRO A 399 -1.93 -2.94 14.53
N THR A 400 -1.55 -1.91 13.77
CA THR A 400 -1.05 -2.13 12.40
C THR A 400 0.39 -2.65 12.40
N ALA A 401 1.21 -2.15 13.33
CA ALA A 401 2.62 -2.49 13.49
C ALA A 401 2.96 -2.60 14.98
N PRO A 402 3.98 -3.40 15.36
CA PRO A 402 4.35 -3.60 16.77
C PRO A 402 5.06 -2.40 17.42
N SER A 403 5.56 -1.47 16.60
CA SER A 403 6.23 -0.25 17.04
C SER A 403 5.81 0.93 16.16
N THR A 404 6.15 2.14 16.59
CA THR A 404 6.24 3.30 15.70
C THR A 404 7.37 3.13 14.67
N ALA A 405 7.49 4.08 13.74
CA ALA A 405 8.57 4.10 12.76
C ALA A 405 9.94 4.03 13.45
N TYR A 406 10.82 3.15 12.98
CA TYR A 406 12.17 2.97 13.53
C TYR A 406 13.22 3.72 12.71
N GLU A 407 14.40 3.93 13.29
CA GLU A 407 15.51 4.62 12.63
C GLU A 407 16.03 3.83 11.43
N ILE A 408 16.43 4.55 10.39
CA ILE A 408 17.07 3.99 9.19
C ILE A 408 18.35 3.25 9.61
N GLY A 409 18.56 2.05 9.07
CA GLY A 409 19.73 1.20 9.34
C GLY A 409 19.59 0.29 10.57
N THR A 410 18.55 0.44 11.40
CA THR A 410 18.42 -0.35 12.64
C THR A 410 18.11 -1.82 12.41
N LYS A 411 17.28 -2.14 11.41
CA LYS A 411 16.81 -3.50 11.14
C LYS A 411 17.33 -4.08 9.82
N CYS A 412 18.10 -3.33 9.03
CA CYS A 412 18.57 -3.76 7.71
C CYS A 412 19.54 -4.96 7.76
N ASN A 413 20.20 -5.17 8.91
CA ASN A 413 21.17 -6.25 9.11
C ASN A 413 20.55 -7.52 9.74
N ASP A 414 19.30 -7.45 10.20
CA ASP A 414 18.57 -8.58 10.77
C ASP A 414 17.22 -8.79 10.02
N PRO A 415 17.22 -9.65 9.00
CA PRO A 415 16.00 -9.96 8.24
C PRO A 415 14.86 -10.48 9.12
N VAL A 416 15.16 -11.21 10.21
CA VAL A 416 14.10 -11.77 11.07
C VAL A 416 13.37 -10.65 11.80
N GLN A 417 14.11 -9.68 12.34
CA GLN A 417 13.49 -8.50 12.98
C GLN A 417 12.69 -7.64 12.00
N MET A 418 13.16 -7.52 10.75
CA MET A 418 12.39 -6.84 9.70
C MET A 418 11.05 -7.55 9.45
N TYR A 419 11.09 -8.88 9.33
CA TYR A 419 9.92 -9.70 9.03
C TYR A 419 8.89 -9.70 10.17
N LEU A 420 9.35 -9.68 11.43
CA LEU A 420 8.48 -9.53 12.60
C LEU A 420 7.73 -8.19 12.64
N GLY A 421 8.18 -7.18 11.87
CA GLY A 421 7.44 -5.93 11.68
C GLY A 421 6.06 -6.11 11.04
N ASP A 422 5.86 -7.21 10.30
CA ASP A 422 4.62 -7.49 9.55
C ASP A 422 3.65 -8.41 10.32
N ILE A 423 3.90 -8.68 11.61
CA ILE A 423 3.21 -9.72 12.41
C ILE A 423 1.69 -9.58 12.43
N TYR A 424 1.18 -8.35 12.39
CA TYR A 424 -0.26 -8.08 12.40
C TYR A 424 -0.88 -7.95 11.00
N THR A 425 -0.07 -7.91 9.93
CA THR A 425 -0.57 -7.60 8.59
C THR A 425 -0.61 -8.81 7.66
N VAL A 426 0.36 -9.73 7.73
CA VAL A 426 0.50 -10.84 6.77
C VAL A 426 -0.66 -11.82 6.77
N ALA A 427 -1.28 -12.06 7.93
CA ALA A 427 -2.38 -13.02 8.08
C ALA A 427 -3.59 -12.61 7.20
N VAL A 428 -3.80 -11.30 7.04
CA VAL A 428 -4.87 -10.74 6.20
C VAL A 428 -4.62 -11.06 4.72
N ASN A 429 -3.39 -10.94 4.22
CA ASN A 429 -3.06 -11.25 2.82
C ASN A 429 -3.19 -12.75 2.56
N LEU A 430 -2.72 -13.59 3.48
CA LEU A 430 -2.89 -15.04 3.42
C LEU A 430 -4.37 -15.42 3.32
N ALA A 431 -5.24 -14.73 4.07
CA ALA A 431 -6.68 -14.91 4.01
C ALA A 431 -7.38 -14.18 2.84
N GLY A 432 -6.68 -13.33 2.07
CA GLY A 432 -7.27 -12.59 0.95
C GLY A 432 -8.29 -11.49 1.34
N LEU A 433 -8.35 -11.12 2.62
CA LEU A 433 -9.36 -10.21 3.20
C LEU A 433 -9.05 -8.73 2.96
N PRO A 434 -10.04 -7.83 2.92
CA PRO A 434 -9.79 -6.39 2.95
C PRO A 434 -9.32 -5.94 4.33
N ALA A 435 -8.42 -4.94 4.36
CA ALA A 435 -8.03 -4.28 5.60
C ALA A 435 -7.58 -2.85 5.35
N LEU A 436 -7.82 -1.99 6.33
CA LEU A 436 -7.30 -0.62 6.34
C LEU A 436 -6.47 -0.35 7.60
N SER A 437 -5.53 0.58 7.49
CA SER A 437 -4.89 1.23 8.63
C SER A 437 -5.30 2.70 8.63
N HIS A 438 -5.65 3.23 9.80
CA HIS A 438 -5.87 4.66 10.00
C HIS A 438 -5.09 5.17 11.23
N PRO A 439 -4.72 6.47 11.27
CA PRO A 439 -4.04 7.04 12.42
C PRO A 439 -4.89 6.92 13.68
N ALA A 440 -4.28 6.46 14.78
CA ALA A 440 -4.94 6.17 16.06
C ALA A 440 -4.38 7.01 17.22
N GLY A 441 -3.25 7.67 17.00
CA GLY A 441 -2.56 8.48 18.00
C GLY A 441 -1.09 8.65 17.67
N PHE A 442 -0.32 9.06 18.67
CA PHE A 442 1.13 9.17 18.60
C PHE A 442 1.79 8.40 19.74
N GLY A 443 2.86 7.70 19.42
CA GLY A 443 3.71 7.03 20.40
C GLY A 443 4.89 7.91 20.81
N THR A 444 5.91 7.26 21.35
CA THR A 444 7.17 7.90 21.76
C THR A 444 7.80 8.64 20.59
N GLY A 445 8.34 9.83 20.87
CA GLY A 445 8.95 10.68 19.84
C GLY A 445 7.94 11.42 18.95
N SER A 446 6.67 11.49 19.35
CA SER A 446 5.59 12.09 18.53
C SER A 446 5.48 11.44 17.15
N LEU A 447 5.70 10.12 17.10
CA LEU A 447 5.58 9.33 15.87
C LEU A 447 4.19 8.72 15.74
N PRO A 448 3.60 8.69 14.53
CA PRO A 448 2.27 8.14 14.34
C PRO A 448 2.15 6.67 14.72
N VAL A 449 0.99 6.31 15.27
CA VAL A 449 0.54 4.94 15.50
C VAL A 449 -0.72 4.67 14.69
N GLY A 450 -0.76 3.54 13.98
CA GLY A 450 -1.91 3.14 13.18
C GLY A 450 -2.71 2.00 13.82
N LEU A 451 -4.04 2.14 13.83
CA LEU A 451 -4.96 1.05 14.12
C LEU A 451 -5.39 0.39 12.81
N GLN A 452 -5.31 -0.94 12.77
CA GLN A 452 -5.77 -1.73 11.64
C GLN A 452 -7.20 -2.20 11.91
N LEU A 453 -8.07 -2.09 10.90
CA LEU A 453 -9.36 -2.79 10.84
C LEU A 453 -9.34 -3.78 9.68
N VAL A 454 -9.74 -5.01 9.95
CA VAL A 454 -9.88 -6.10 8.98
C VAL A 454 -11.36 -6.40 8.82
N GLY A 455 -11.81 -6.44 7.57
CA GLY A 455 -13.19 -6.74 7.22
C GLY A 455 -13.32 -8.14 6.66
N ASP A 456 -14.54 -8.66 6.63
CA ASP A 456 -14.84 -9.85 5.84
C ASP A 456 -14.76 -9.52 4.33
N TYR A 457 -14.76 -10.53 3.47
CA TYR A 457 -14.72 -10.34 2.02
C TYR A 457 -15.77 -9.33 1.54
N PHE A 458 -15.32 -8.38 0.71
CA PHE A 458 -16.18 -7.35 0.10
C PHE A 458 -16.85 -6.38 1.09
N SER A 459 -16.23 -6.14 2.24
CA SER A 459 -16.72 -5.22 3.28
C SER A 459 -15.95 -3.90 3.35
N GLU A 460 -15.26 -3.49 2.27
CA GLU A 460 -14.45 -2.27 2.22
C GLU A 460 -15.24 -1.02 2.58
N ALA A 461 -16.51 -0.92 2.13
CA ALA A 461 -17.38 0.22 2.48
C ALA A 461 -17.63 0.31 4.00
N ARG A 462 -17.76 -0.83 4.69
CA ARG A 462 -17.90 -0.88 6.15
C ARG A 462 -16.60 -0.45 6.83
N LEU A 463 -15.45 -0.89 6.33
CA LEU A 463 -14.14 -0.51 6.88
C LEU A 463 -13.89 0.99 6.73
N LEU A 464 -14.19 1.55 5.56
CA LEU A 464 -14.07 2.98 5.29
C LEU A 464 -15.03 3.79 6.15
N ASN A 465 -16.28 3.33 6.33
CA ASN A 465 -17.23 3.94 7.27
C ASN A 465 -16.69 3.95 8.71
N ALA A 466 -16.27 2.79 9.24
CA ALA A 466 -15.77 2.70 10.60
C ALA A 466 -14.61 3.67 10.86
N ALA A 467 -13.63 3.70 9.96
CA ALA A 467 -12.51 4.62 10.04
C ALA A 467 -12.94 6.09 9.86
N HIS A 468 -13.89 6.38 8.96
CA HIS A 468 -14.38 7.73 8.75
C HIS A 468 -15.09 8.28 10.00
N GLN A 469 -15.99 7.53 10.61
CA GLN A 469 -16.68 7.93 11.84
C GLN A 469 -15.68 8.19 12.98
N PHE A 470 -14.66 7.33 13.12
CA PHE A 470 -13.55 7.58 14.05
C PHE A 470 -12.79 8.87 13.72
N GLN A 471 -12.55 9.13 12.44
CA GLN A 471 -11.88 10.35 11.96
C GLN A 471 -12.74 11.61 12.11
N GLN A 472 -14.07 11.52 12.19
CA GLN A 472 -14.92 12.66 12.53
C GLN A 472 -14.90 12.98 14.03
N ALA A 473 -14.66 11.98 14.86
CA ALA A 473 -14.60 12.11 16.32
C ALA A 473 -13.20 12.46 16.86
N THR A 474 -12.18 12.36 16.03
CA THR A 474 -10.77 12.58 16.38
C THR A 474 -10.08 13.41 15.30
N ASP A 475 -8.88 13.94 15.58
CA ASP A 475 -8.14 14.77 14.64
C ASP A 475 -6.80 14.17 14.21
N TRP A 476 -6.54 12.90 14.55
CA TRP A 476 -5.25 12.24 14.27
C TRP A 476 -4.88 12.25 12.79
N HIS A 477 -5.86 12.01 11.91
CA HIS A 477 -5.68 12.03 10.46
C HIS A 477 -5.46 13.44 9.87
N ALA A 478 -5.76 14.49 10.65
CA ALA A 478 -5.55 15.89 10.27
C ALA A 478 -4.20 16.44 10.76
N ARG A 479 -3.52 15.72 11.65
CA ARG A 479 -2.18 16.06 12.13
C ARG A 479 -1.17 15.95 10.99
N ARG A 480 -0.19 16.84 10.99
CA ARG A 480 0.78 16.96 9.91
C ARG A 480 2.20 16.86 10.44
N PRO A 481 3.12 16.30 9.64
CA PRO A 481 4.53 16.40 9.94
C PRO A 481 4.96 17.85 10.11
N PRO A 482 6.00 18.13 10.92
CA PRO A 482 6.57 19.47 11.03
C PRO A 482 6.91 20.04 9.64
N GLU A 483 6.67 21.34 9.45
CA GLU A 483 7.22 22.03 8.28
C GLU A 483 8.75 22.08 8.46
N ALA A 484 9.46 21.72 7.40
CA ALA A 484 10.92 21.63 7.39
C ALA A 484 11.55 23.02 7.29
#